data_AF-A0A8C1T835-F1
#
_entry.id   AF-A0A8C1T835-F1
#
_cell.length_a   1.000
_cell.length_b   1.000
_cell.length_c   1.000
_cell.angle_alpha   90.00
_cell.angle_beta   90.00
_cell.angle_gamma   90.00
#
_symmetry.space_group_name_H-M   'P 1'
#
loop_
_entity.id
_entity.type
_entity.pdbx_description
1 polymer ?
#
loop_
_entity_poly.entity_id
_entity_poly.type
_entity_poly.pdbx_seq_one_letter_code
_entity_poly.pdbx_strand_id
1 'polypeptide(L)'
;MCIFQERGRAGLNWHLKEPPVIALLVLLTLISTSAALKPEWKPGDYPMTEAGAERFVSDYNSTAEEVFYFSTEASWNYNTNLTKHNSQLQVAASLEEQAFTEAWGQKAKATFNDSLMETFNNPDLKKIIKDISVLGSANLPTAEREKCKCLQYNKRIVFQIGLRFEA
;
A
#
# COMPACT_ATOMS: atom_id res chain seq x y z
N MET A 1 4.01 -5.40 -11.27
CA MET A 1 4.18 -4.31 -12.27
C MET A 1 2.87 -4.06 -13.00
N CYS A 2 2.25 -2.91 -12.76
CA CYS A 2 1.03 -2.48 -13.46
C CYS A 2 1.32 -2.18 -14.92
N ILE A 3 1.18 -3.19 -15.76
CA ILE A 3 1.25 -3.02 -17.21
C ILE A 3 -0.15 -2.69 -17.69
N PHE A 4 -0.28 -1.49 -18.24
CA PHE A 4 -1.26 -1.15 -19.26
C PHE A 4 -1.07 -2.17 -20.40
N GLN A 5 -1.79 -3.30 -20.33
CA GLN A 5 -1.76 -4.32 -21.36
C GLN A 5 -2.60 -3.81 -22.53
N GLU A 6 -1.98 -2.99 -23.39
CA GLU A 6 -2.56 -2.73 -24.70
C GLU A 6 -2.69 -4.06 -25.44
N ARG A 7 -3.93 -4.49 -25.71
CA ARG A 7 -4.18 -5.43 -26.80
C ARG A 7 -4.01 -4.68 -28.12
N GLY A 8 -2.78 -4.40 -28.50
CA GLY A 8 -2.40 -3.96 -29.84
C GLY A 8 -2.10 -5.17 -30.71
N ARG A 9 -3.03 -5.53 -31.59
CA ARG A 9 -2.87 -6.56 -32.63
C ARG A 9 -2.21 -5.90 -33.84
N ALA A 10 -0.93 -6.16 -34.10
CA ALA A 10 -0.31 -5.92 -35.42
C ALA A 10 0.96 -6.79 -35.54
N GLY A 11 0.95 -7.72 -36.49
CA GLY A 11 2.13 -8.51 -36.81
C GLY A 11 3.20 -7.64 -37.46
N LEU A 12 4.45 -7.82 -37.03
CA LEU A 12 5.66 -7.40 -37.75
C LEU A 12 6.79 -8.34 -37.30
N ASN A 13 7.37 -9.00 -38.29
CA ASN A 13 8.39 -10.02 -38.16
C ASN A 13 9.73 -9.33 -37.91
N TRP A 14 10.24 -9.38 -36.67
CA TRP A 14 11.55 -8.86 -36.32
C TRP A 14 12.48 -10.05 -36.04
N HIS A 15 13.50 -10.20 -36.88
CA HIS A 15 14.62 -11.11 -36.62
C HIS A 15 15.22 -10.78 -35.24
N LEU A 16 15.03 -11.69 -34.28
CA LEU A 16 15.54 -11.57 -32.93
C LEU A 16 17.07 -11.67 -32.95
N LYS A 17 17.74 -10.53 -32.75
CA LYS A 17 19.14 -10.51 -32.34
C LYS A 17 19.15 -10.65 -30.82
N GLU A 18 19.63 -11.79 -30.32
CA GLU A 18 19.76 -12.12 -28.89
C GLU A 18 20.35 -10.90 -28.13
N PRO A 19 19.63 -10.33 -27.13
CA PRO A 19 20.17 -9.24 -26.35
C PRO A 19 21.31 -9.75 -25.46
N PRO A 20 22.39 -8.98 -25.27
CA PRO A 20 23.53 -9.40 -24.46
C PRO A 20 23.07 -9.70 -23.03
N VAL A 21 23.55 -10.81 -22.47
CA VAL A 21 23.17 -11.38 -21.15
C VAL A 21 23.20 -10.34 -20.02
N ILE A 22 24.01 -9.28 -20.17
CA ILE A 22 24.14 -8.14 -19.26
C ILE A 22 22.84 -7.30 -19.19
N ALA A 23 22.12 -7.13 -20.31
CA ALA A 23 20.84 -6.44 -20.34
C ALA A 23 19.74 -7.22 -19.62
N LEU A 24 19.80 -8.56 -19.61
CA LEU A 24 18.89 -9.41 -18.83
C LEU A 24 19.17 -9.29 -17.32
N LEU A 25 20.44 -9.21 -16.92
CA LEU A 25 20.85 -9.07 -15.52
C LEU A 25 20.44 -7.71 -14.92
N VAL A 26 20.54 -6.62 -15.68
CA VAL A 26 20.07 -5.29 -15.23
C VAL A 26 18.53 -5.21 -15.18
N LEU A 27 17.83 -5.94 -16.06
CA LEU A 27 16.37 -6.05 -15.99
C LEU A 27 15.89 -6.88 -14.79
N LEU A 28 16.67 -7.90 -14.39
CA LEU A 28 16.37 -8.77 -13.24
C LEU A 28 16.55 -8.06 -11.89
N THR A 29 17.41 -7.04 -11.79
CA THR A 29 17.54 -6.25 -10.55
C THR A 29 16.43 -5.22 -10.32
N LEU A 30 15.62 -4.91 -11.35
CA LEU A 30 14.48 -3.98 -11.25
C LEU A 30 13.16 -4.67 -10.96
N ILE A 31 13.15 -6.01 -10.89
CA ILE A 31 11.96 -6.80 -10.64
C ILE A 31 12.14 -7.47 -9.27
N SER A 32 11.38 -6.96 -8.28
CA SER A 32 11.20 -7.51 -6.93
C SER A 32 11.86 -6.74 -5.78
N THR A 33 11.69 -5.42 -5.73
CA THR A 33 11.35 -4.82 -4.44
C THR A 33 9.86 -5.10 -4.20
N SER A 34 9.52 -6.28 -3.67
CA SER A 34 8.30 -6.34 -2.86
C SER A 34 8.49 -5.25 -1.81
N ALA A 35 7.66 -4.22 -1.84
CA ALA A 35 7.82 -3.06 -0.97
C ALA A 35 7.66 -3.52 0.48
N ALA A 36 8.77 -3.88 1.10
CA ALA A 36 8.83 -4.17 2.52
C ALA A 36 8.65 -2.82 3.23
N LEU A 37 7.72 -2.78 4.17
CA LEU A 37 7.47 -1.59 4.99
C LEU A 37 8.80 -1.07 5.57
N LYS A 38 9.02 0.24 5.48
CA LYS A 38 10.21 0.88 6.03
C LYS A 38 10.39 0.51 7.51
N PRO A 39 11.61 0.20 7.98
CA PRO A 39 11.83 -0.25 9.36
C PRO A 39 11.25 0.70 10.42
N GLU A 40 11.35 2.01 10.20
CA GLU A 40 10.84 3.06 11.08
C GLU A 40 9.32 3.11 11.20
N TRP A 41 8.59 2.54 10.22
CA TRP A 41 7.13 2.52 10.21
C TRP A 41 6.55 1.22 10.79
N LYS A 42 7.40 0.29 11.23
CA LYS A 42 6.95 -0.96 11.85
C LYS A 42 6.56 -0.74 13.31
N PRO A 43 5.53 -1.43 13.81
CA PRO A 43 5.20 -1.38 15.22
C PRO A 43 6.33 -1.99 16.07
N GLY A 44 6.60 -1.37 17.22
CA GLY A 44 7.47 -1.93 18.24
C GLY A 44 6.82 -3.06 19.05
N ASP A 45 7.36 -3.30 20.24
CA ASP A 45 6.78 -4.21 21.22
C ASP A 45 6.14 -3.42 22.36
N TYR A 46 5.00 -3.91 22.83
CA TYR A 46 4.16 -3.22 23.79
C TYR A 46 3.75 -4.19 24.91
N PRO A 47 3.78 -3.75 26.18
CA PRO A 47 3.31 -4.59 27.27
C PRO A 47 1.79 -4.79 27.18
N MET A 48 1.31 -5.98 27.57
CA MET A 48 -0.11 -6.34 27.60
C MET A 48 -0.83 -5.68 28.78
N THR A 49 -0.87 -4.35 28.78
CA THR A 49 -1.42 -3.49 29.84
C THR A 49 -2.10 -2.27 29.22
N GLU A 50 -2.95 -1.57 29.97
CA GLU A 50 -3.60 -0.33 29.50
C GLU A 50 -2.56 0.74 29.12
N ALA A 51 -1.52 0.95 29.94
CA ALA A 51 -0.42 1.88 29.61
C ALA A 51 0.37 1.46 28.35
N GLY A 52 0.51 0.16 28.11
CA GLY A 52 1.10 -0.37 26.87
C GLY A 52 0.24 -0.10 25.65
N ALA A 53 -1.09 -0.20 25.80
CA ALA A 53 -2.07 0.17 24.79
C ALA A 53 -2.05 1.67 24.48
N GLU A 54 -1.92 2.53 25.49
CA GLU A 54 -1.77 3.99 25.29
C GLU A 54 -0.52 4.31 24.46
N ARG A 55 0.62 3.67 24.80
CA ARG A 55 1.84 3.82 24.02
C ARG A 55 1.67 3.29 22.59
N PHE A 56 1.04 2.13 22.42
CA PHE A 56 0.75 1.58 21.10
C PHE A 56 -0.04 2.56 20.23
N VAL A 57 -1.11 3.16 20.78
CA VAL A 57 -1.94 4.12 20.04
C VAL A 57 -1.18 5.41 19.76
N SER A 58 -0.37 5.90 20.70
CA SER A 58 0.48 7.08 20.49
C SER A 58 1.48 6.86 19.34
N ASP A 59 2.20 5.74 19.37
CA ASP A 59 3.19 5.40 18.35
C ASP A 59 2.50 5.16 16.99
N TYR A 60 1.32 4.52 16.98
CA TYR A 60 0.51 4.35 15.78
C TYR A 60 0.12 5.71 15.18
N ASN A 61 -0.44 6.63 15.97
CA ASN A 61 -0.90 7.92 15.45
C ASN A 61 0.24 8.72 14.83
N SER A 62 1.39 8.80 15.52
CA SER A 62 2.56 9.54 15.01
C SER A 62 3.08 8.99 13.68
N THR A 63 3.04 7.67 13.49
CA THR A 63 3.51 7.02 12.25
C THR A 63 2.44 6.97 11.17
N ALA A 64 1.17 6.80 11.53
CA ALA A 64 0.03 6.78 10.62
C ALA A 64 -0.15 8.13 9.92
N GLU A 65 0.00 9.24 10.65
CA GLU A 65 -0.07 10.59 10.06
C GLU A 65 0.93 10.76 8.92
N GLU A 66 2.18 10.33 9.13
CA GLU A 66 3.23 10.39 8.11
C GLU A 66 2.91 9.50 6.90
N VAL A 67 2.59 8.22 7.14
CA VAL A 67 2.31 7.26 6.05
C VAL A 67 1.10 7.68 5.23
N PHE A 68 0.03 8.15 5.88
CA PHE A 68 -1.19 8.56 5.20
C PHE A 68 -1.01 9.89 4.47
N TYR A 69 -0.19 10.79 5.00
CA TYR A 69 0.23 12.00 4.29
C TYR A 69 0.92 11.65 2.98
N PHE A 70 1.95 10.79 2.98
CA PHE A 70 2.67 10.41 1.77
C PHE A 70 1.77 9.74 0.72
N SER A 71 0.88 8.84 1.15
CA SER A 71 -0.08 8.21 0.24
C SER A 71 -1.07 9.20 -0.37
N THR A 72 -1.58 10.13 0.45
CA THR A 72 -2.51 11.17 0.01
C THR A 72 -1.82 12.14 -0.96
N GLU A 73 -0.58 12.54 -0.67
CA GLU A 73 0.21 13.42 -1.53
C GLU A 73 0.51 12.76 -2.87
N ALA A 74 0.94 11.49 -2.88
CA ALA A 74 1.17 10.75 -4.12
C ALA A 74 -0.11 10.62 -4.95
N SER A 75 -1.26 10.41 -4.30
CA SER A 75 -2.57 10.42 -4.95
C SER A 75 -2.94 11.78 -5.52
N TRP A 76 -2.68 12.87 -4.78
CA TRP A 76 -2.94 14.23 -5.23
C TRP A 76 -2.10 14.59 -6.46
N ASN A 77 -0.79 14.32 -6.40
CA ASN A 77 0.15 14.56 -7.48
C ASN A 77 -0.26 13.81 -8.75
N TYR A 78 -0.76 12.59 -8.61
CA TYR A 78 -1.30 11.85 -9.73
C TYR A 78 -2.59 12.47 -10.29
N ASN A 79 -3.57 12.77 -9.43
CA ASN A 79 -4.87 13.29 -9.85
C ASN A 79 -4.76 14.69 -10.51
N THR A 80 -3.75 15.47 -10.15
CA THR A 80 -3.50 16.81 -10.70
C THR A 80 -2.50 16.81 -11.86
N ASN A 81 -1.67 15.76 -12.00
CA ASN A 81 -0.71 15.60 -13.08
C ASN A 81 -0.64 14.12 -13.54
N LEU A 82 -1.48 13.78 -14.51
CA LEU A 82 -1.69 12.41 -14.99
C LEU A 82 -0.51 11.91 -15.85
N THR A 83 0.54 11.42 -15.20
CA THR A 83 1.70 10.81 -15.85
C THR A 83 1.89 9.36 -15.41
N LYS A 84 2.58 8.57 -16.25
CA LYS A 84 2.97 7.18 -15.90
C LYS A 84 3.82 7.15 -14.63
N HIS A 85 4.72 8.11 -14.47
CA HIS A 85 5.57 8.24 -13.29
C HIS A 85 4.73 8.46 -12.03
N ASN A 86 3.83 9.44 -12.02
CA ASN A 86 2.98 9.72 -10.87
C ASN A 86 2.02 8.56 -10.55
N SER A 87 1.56 7.82 -11.57
CA SER A 87 0.76 6.61 -11.38
C SER A 87 1.55 5.53 -10.63
N GLN A 88 2.82 5.32 -10.99
CA GLN A 88 3.69 4.36 -10.31
C GLN A 88 3.96 4.76 -8.86
N LEU A 89 4.22 6.06 -8.61
CA LEU A 89 4.42 6.58 -7.25
C LEU A 89 3.18 6.40 -6.38
N GLN A 90 1.99 6.70 -6.90
CA GLN A 90 0.74 6.51 -6.16
C GLN A 90 0.50 5.02 -5.83
N VAL A 91 0.76 4.11 -6.78
CA VAL A 91 0.64 2.66 -6.53
C VAL A 91 1.62 2.23 -5.44
N ALA A 92 2.87 2.66 -5.51
CA ALA A 92 3.89 2.34 -4.51
C ALA A 92 3.49 2.82 -3.11
N ALA A 93 3.10 4.10 -2.98
CA ALA A 93 2.67 4.67 -1.71
C ALA A 93 1.43 3.96 -1.14
N SER A 94 0.46 3.57 -1.99
CA SER A 94 -0.70 2.82 -1.54
C SER A 94 -0.37 1.39 -1.09
N LEU A 95 0.69 0.77 -1.63
CA LEU A 95 1.16 -0.54 -1.16
C LEU A 95 1.89 -0.43 0.17
N GLU A 96 2.69 0.62 0.37
CA GLU A 96 3.34 0.92 1.66
C GLU A 96 2.30 1.18 2.75
N GLU A 97 1.25 1.97 2.47
CA GLU A 97 0.13 2.22 3.39
C GLU A 97 -0.60 0.92 3.78
N GLN A 98 -0.81 0.01 2.82
CA GLN A 98 -1.41 -1.29 3.10
C GLN A 98 -0.49 -2.17 3.94
N ALA A 99 0.81 -2.18 3.68
CA ALA A 99 1.78 -2.91 4.49
C ALA A 99 1.85 -2.35 5.93
N PHE A 100 1.73 -1.03 6.09
CA PHE A 100 1.60 -0.38 7.40
C PHE A 100 0.34 -0.84 8.13
N THR A 101 -0.81 -0.77 7.46
CA THR A 101 -2.10 -1.21 8.00
C THR A 101 -2.07 -2.67 8.43
N GLU A 102 -1.48 -3.55 7.61
CA GLU A 102 -1.27 -4.96 7.94
C GLU A 102 -0.42 -5.13 9.19
N ALA A 103 0.77 -4.53 9.22
CA ALA A 103 1.72 -4.71 10.32
C ALA A 103 1.13 -4.26 11.66
N TRP A 104 0.52 -3.07 11.69
CA TRP A 104 -0.07 -2.51 12.91
C TRP A 104 -1.34 -3.24 13.33
N GLY A 105 -2.21 -3.61 12.40
CA GLY A 105 -3.42 -4.36 12.76
C GLY A 105 -3.14 -5.79 13.20
N GLN A 106 -2.12 -6.45 12.64
CA GLN A 106 -1.67 -7.76 13.14
C GLN A 106 -1.05 -7.64 14.54
N LYS A 107 -0.23 -6.61 14.80
CA LYS A 107 0.31 -6.34 16.14
C LYS A 107 -0.81 -6.07 17.15
N ALA A 108 -1.82 -5.27 16.77
CA ALA A 108 -2.98 -4.99 17.62
C ALA A 108 -3.69 -6.30 18.02
N LYS A 109 -4.02 -7.16 17.04
CA LYS A 109 -4.69 -8.45 17.29
C LYS A 109 -3.86 -9.39 18.18
N ALA A 110 -2.54 -9.43 17.97
CA ALA A 110 -1.66 -10.30 18.72
C ALA A 110 -1.47 -9.85 20.18
N THR A 111 -1.49 -8.53 20.42
CA THR A 111 -1.11 -7.95 21.73
C THR A 111 -2.32 -7.62 22.59
N PHE A 112 -3.40 -7.12 21.99
CA PHE A 112 -4.57 -6.57 22.68
C PHE A 112 -5.84 -7.33 22.29
N ASN A 113 -5.99 -8.56 22.82
CA ASN A 113 -7.21 -9.35 22.62
C ASN A 113 -8.41 -8.75 23.38
N ASP A 114 -9.62 -9.17 23.01
CA ASP A 114 -10.86 -8.61 23.57
C ASP A 114 -10.93 -8.76 25.10
N SER A 115 -10.51 -9.90 25.66
CA SER A 115 -10.54 -10.14 27.11
C SER A 115 -9.61 -9.20 27.88
N LEU A 116 -8.43 -8.90 27.34
CA LEU A 116 -7.53 -7.90 27.92
C LEU A 116 -8.13 -6.51 27.81
N MET A 117 -8.68 -6.16 26.65
CA MET A 117 -9.30 -4.85 26.44
C MET A 117 -10.51 -4.62 27.34
N GLU A 118 -11.27 -5.65 27.75
CA GLU A 118 -12.36 -5.48 28.73
C GLU A 118 -11.86 -4.94 30.09
N THR A 119 -10.59 -5.17 30.43
CA THR A 119 -9.98 -4.66 31.67
C THR A 119 -9.62 -3.17 31.60
N PHE A 120 -9.63 -2.56 30.40
CA PHE A 120 -9.25 -1.17 30.22
C PHE A 120 -10.37 -0.22 30.61
N ASN A 121 -10.02 0.83 31.35
CA ASN A 121 -10.94 1.86 31.79
C ASN A 121 -11.32 2.80 30.65
N ASN A 122 -10.38 3.13 29.77
CA ASN A 122 -10.58 4.10 28.69
C ASN A 122 -11.40 3.51 27.52
N PRO A 123 -12.64 3.98 27.27
CA PRO A 123 -13.46 3.49 26.17
C PRO A 123 -12.94 3.88 24.78
N ASP A 124 -12.31 5.04 24.65
CA ASP A 124 -11.77 5.51 23.37
C ASP A 124 -10.54 4.69 22.97
N LEU A 125 -9.70 4.33 23.94
CA LEU A 125 -8.55 3.46 23.72
C LEU A 125 -8.96 2.10 23.14
N LYS A 126 -10.02 1.50 23.70
CA LYS A 126 -10.61 0.24 23.21
C LYS A 126 -11.12 0.38 21.77
N LYS A 127 -11.80 1.50 21.47
CA LYS A 127 -12.33 1.78 20.13
C LYS A 127 -11.21 1.93 19.11
N ILE A 128 -10.19 2.72 19.42
CA ILE A 128 -9.06 2.96 18.51
C ILE A 128 -8.32 1.66 18.21
N ILE A 129 -8.02 0.83 19.21
CA ILE A 129 -7.34 -0.45 18.99
C ILE A 129 -8.17 -1.39 18.11
N LYS A 130 -9.50 -1.43 18.33
CA LYS A 130 -10.42 -2.18 17.47
C LYS A 130 -10.37 -1.67 16.03
N ASP A 131 -10.41 -0.36 15.81
CA ASP A 131 -10.34 0.22 14.47
C ASP A 131 -8.99 -0.10 13.79
N ILE A 132 -7.86 -0.01 14.51
CA ILE A 132 -6.53 -0.39 14.00
C ILE A 132 -6.47 -1.88 13.62
N SER A 133 -7.20 -2.74 14.34
CA SER A 133 -7.23 -4.18 14.06
C SER A 133 -8.00 -4.55 12.77
N VAL A 134 -8.78 -3.62 12.21
CA VAL A 134 -9.54 -3.85 10.97
C VAL A 134 -8.64 -3.64 9.74
N LEU A 135 -8.16 -4.74 9.16
CA LEU A 135 -7.17 -4.71 8.07
C LEU A 135 -7.72 -4.33 6.69
N GLY A 136 -9.03 -4.51 6.42
CA GLY A 136 -9.61 -4.26 5.10
C GLY A 136 -8.86 -4.99 3.96
N SER A 137 -8.46 -4.24 2.93
CA SER A 137 -7.69 -4.77 1.78
C SER A 137 -6.27 -5.23 2.12
N ALA A 138 -5.71 -4.78 3.25
CA ALA A 138 -4.39 -5.20 3.71
C ALA A 138 -4.34 -6.69 4.10
N ASN A 139 -5.50 -7.32 4.29
CA ASN A 139 -5.62 -8.75 4.56
C ASN A 139 -5.34 -9.64 3.33
N LEU A 140 -5.28 -9.08 2.12
CA LEU A 140 -4.99 -9.84 0.90
C LEU A 140 -3.49 -10.17 0.79
N PRO A 141 -3.09 -11.23 0.06
CA PRO A 141 -1.70 -11.45 -0.32
C PRO A 141 -1.13 -10.27 -1.12
N THR A 142 0.16 -9.96 -0.97
CA THR A 142 0.81 -8.79 -1.62
C THR A 142 0.56 -8.73 -3.13
N ALA A 143 0.66 -9.86 -3.84
CA ALA A 143 0.43 -9.92 -5.28
C ALA A 143 -1.03 -9.54 -5.66
N GLU A 144 -2.00 -9.89 -4.82
CA GLU A 144 -3.40 -9.53 -5.02
C GLU A 144 -3.65 -8.05 -4.70
N ARG A 145 -2.98 -7.49 -3.67
CA ARG A 145 -3.02 -6.04 -3.37
C ARG A 145 -2.55 -5.22 -4.56
N GLU A 146 -1.40 -5.58 -5.14
CA GLU A 146 -0.86 -4.92 -6.33
C GLU A 146 -1.86 -4.95 -7.48
N LYS A 147 -2.42 -6.14 -7.77
CA LYS A 147 -3.38 -6.32 -8.85
C LYS A 147 -4.67 -5.52 -8.63
N CYS A 148 -5.24 -5.55 -7.43
CA CYS A 148 -6.44 -4.79 -7.09
C CYS A 148 -6.24 -3.29 -7.25
N LYS A 149 -5.12 -2.75 -6.75
CA LYS A 149 -4.79 -1.33 -6.91
C LYS A 149 -4.60 -0.96 -8.36
N CYS A 150 -3.88 -1.80 -9.11
CA CYS A 150 -3.74 -1.65 -10.55
C CYS A 150 -5.07 -1.47 -11.30
N LEU A 151 -6.01 -2.36 -10.99
CA LEU A 151 -7.33 -2.36 -11.61
C LEU A 151 -8.14 -1.12 -11.23
N GLN A 152 -8.09 -0.69 -9.95
CA GLN A 152 -8.74 0.55 -9.52
C GLN A 152 -8.22 1.77 -10.28
N TYR A 153 -6.90 1.91 -10.42
CA TYR A 153 -6.31 3.06 -11.11
C TYR A 153 -6.58 3.05 -12.61
N ASN A 154 -6.43 1.89 -13.27
CA ASN A 154 -6.75 1.77 -14.69
C ASN A 154 -8.21 2.14 -14.97
N LYS A 155 -9.15 1.72 -14.11
CA LYS A 155 -10.56 2.09 -14.23
C LYS A 155 -10.78 3.60 -14.06
N ARG A 156 -10.06 4.24 -13.13
CA ARG A 156 -10.14 5.69 -12.89
C ARG A 156 -9.63 6.50 -14.08
N ILE A 157 -8.49 6.11 -14.66
CA ILE A 157 -7.92 6.76 -15.86
C ILE A 157 -8.90 6.75 -17.02
N VAL A 158 -9.44 5.58 -17.34
CA VAL A 158 -10.31 5.40 -18.51
C VAL A 158 -11.55 6.30 -18.39
N PHE A 159 -12.11 6.42 -17.19
CA PHE A 159 -13.24 7.32 -16.93
C PHE A 159 -12.84 8.80 -17.07
N GLN A 160 -11.72 9.21 -16.47
CA GLN A 160 -11.33 10.62 -16.41
C GLN A 160 -10.81 11.15 -17.76
N ILE A 161 -10.16 10.30 -18.55
CA ILE A 161 -9.77 10.59 -19.93
C ILE A 161 -10.99 10.55 -20.85
N GLY A 162 -11.89 9.57 -20.69
CA GLY A 162 -13.13 9.47 -21.46
C GLY A 162 -13.99 10.73 -21.35
N LEU A 163 -14.20 11.23 -20.13
CA LEU A 163 -14.92 12.49 -19.88
C LEU A 163 -14.23 13.73 -20.47
N ARG A 164 -12.90 13.69 -20.67
CA ARG A 164 -12.15 14.80 -21.28
C ARG A 164 -12.23 14.82 -22.81
N PHE A 165 -12.67 13.72 -23.44
CA PHE A 165 -12.90 13.66 -24.88
C PHE A 165 -14.37 13.92 -25.28
N GLU A 166 -15.28 13.99 -24.31
CA GLU A 166 -16.70 14.28 -24.51
C GLU A 166 -17.11 15.73 -24.15
N ALA A 167 -16.16 16.58 -23.74
CA ALA A 167 -16.36 18.00 -23.40
C ALA A 167 -15.52 18.90 -24.32
#